data_AF-A0A2V8KBT5-F1
#
_entry.id   AF-A0A2V8KBT5-F1
#
_cell.length_a   1.000
_cell.length_b   1.000
_cell.length_c   1.000
_cell.angle_alpha   90.00
_cell.angle_beta   90.00
_cell.angle_gamma   90.00
#
_symmetry.space_group_name_H-M   'P 1'
#
loop_
_entity.id
_entity.type
_entity.pdbx_description
1 polymer ?
#
loop_
_entity_poly.entity_id
_entity_poly.type
_entity_poly.pdbx_seq_one_letter_code
_entity_poly.pdbx_strand_id
1 'polypeptide(L)'
;SQIEREIFYSALTSTSSTTAASLVAAAIEDHCAIEKLLQELNGVNPSDRSFETKMARMMDEVIRHIEKEEAEIFDEARKSLAEYRLEELGLEIEDRRKILTLLAA
;
A
#
# COMPACT_ATOMS: atom_id res chain seq x y z
N SER A 1 0.42 1.98 -3.23
CA SER A 1 0.67 3.10 -2.30
C SER A 1 -0.16 4.36 -2.50
N GLN A 2 -0.07 5.15 -3.61
CA GLN A 2 -0.71 6.49 -3.65
C GLN A 2 -2.22 6.48 -3.32
N ILE A 3 -3.01 5.64 -4.01
CA ILE A 3 -4.47 5.59 -3.80
C ILE A 3 -4.83 5.08 -2.40
N GLU A 4 -4.12 4.06 -1.89
CA GLU A 4 -4.31 3.56 -0.53
C GLU A 4 -4.12 4.69 0.50
N ARG A 5 -3.06 5.49 0.36
CA ARG A 5 -2.75 6.59 1.29
C ARG A 5 -3.77 7.73 1.21
N GLU A 6 -4.11 8.15 0.00
CA GLU A 6 -5.03 9.28 -0.24
C GLU A 6 -6.45 8.98 0.23
N ILE A 7 -6.92 7.73 0.05
CA ILE A 7 -8.34 7.38 0.24
C ILE A 7 -8.50 6.38 1.38
N PHE A 8 -7.97 5.17 1.22
CA PHE A 8 -8.27 4.05 2.11
C PHE A 8 -7.72 4.24 3.54
N TYR A 9 -6.42 4.48 3.67
CA TYR A 9 -5.75 4.73 4.94
C TYR A 9 -6.25 6.03 5.61
N SER A 10 -6.53 7.06 4.82
CA SER A 10 -7.12 8.31 5.34
C SER A 10 -8.46 8.04 6.00
N ALA A 11 -9.33 7.25 5.37
CA ALA A 11 -10.61 6.88 5.95
C ALA A 11 -10.44 6.00 7.20
N LEU A 12 -9.53 5.03 7.15
CA LEU A 12 -9.31 4.09 8.25
C LEU A 12 -8.71 4.78 9.50
N THR A 13 -7.78 5.71 9.30
CA THR A 13 -7.18 6.52 10.39
C THR A 13 -8.09 7.62 10.93
N SER A 14 -9.16 7.97 10.19
CA SER A 14 -10.20 8.89 10.68
C SER A 14 -11.19 8.22 11.64
N THR A 15 -11.13 6.89 11.78
CA THR A 15 -11.91 6.17 12.79
C THR A 15 -11.29 6.33 14.17
N SER A 16 -12.01 5.93 15.22
CA SER A 16 -11.47 5.90 16.59
C SER A 16 -10.60 4.66 16.87
N SER A 17 -10.32 3.80 15.88
CA SER A 17 -9.56 2.57 16.10
C SER A 17 -8.06 2.86 16.17
N THR A 18 -7.47 2.59 17.34
CA THR A 18 -6.01 2.68 17.53
C THR A 18 -5.26 1.55 16.82
N THR A 19 -5.93 0.41 16.62
CA THR A 19 -5.41 -0.73 15.85
C THR A 19 -5.24 -0.32 14.39
N ALA A 20 -6.29 0.26 13.79
CA ALA A 20 -6.25 0.84 12.45
C ALA A 20 -5.07 1.82 12.29
N ALA A 21 -4.93 2.77 13.21
CA ALA A 21 -3.84 3.76 13.15
C ALA A 21 -2.45 3.12 13.19
N SER A 22 -2.26 2.09 14.03
CA SER A 22 -0.99 1.38 14.15
C SER A 22 -0.67 0.54 12.91
N LEU A 23 -1.66 -0.17 12.37
CA LEU A 23 -1.51 -0.97 11.15
C LEU A 23 -1.17 -0.10 9.93
N VAL A 24 -1.86 1.03 9.78
CA VAL A 24 -1.59 2.00 8.71
C VAL A 24 -0.20 2.60 8.83
N ALA A 25 0.23 2.98 10.04
CA ALA A 25 1.58 3.51 10.24
C ALA A 25 2.64 2.50 9.79
N ALA A 26 2.49 1.22 10.17
CA ALA A 26 3.39 0.17 9.75
C ALA A 26 3.35 -0.08 8.23
N ALA A 27 2.19 -0.01 7.60
CA ALA A 27 2.07 -0.13 6.14
C ALA A 27 2.75 1.03 5.38
N ILE A 28 2.74 2.24 5.94
CA ILE A 28 3.48 3.39 5.40
C ILE A 28 5.00 3.17 5.52
N GLU A 29 5.47 2.58 6.61
CA GLU A 29 6.89 2.22 6.76
C GLU A 29 7.31 1.15 5.73
N ASP A 30 6.46 0.13 5.52
CA ASP A 30 6.68 -0.90 4.50
C ASP A 30 6.78 -0.28 3.09
N HIS A 31 5.88 0.64 2.76
CA HIS A 31 5.94 1.41 1.52
C HIS A 31 7.25 2.19 1.36
N CYS A 32 7.69 2.91 2.39
CA CYS A 32 8.95 3.65 2.36
C CYS A 32 10.15 2.73 2.13
N ALA A 33 10.13 1.53 2.74
CA ALA A 33 11.19 0.54 2.57
C ALA A 33 11.23 -0.02 1.13
N ILE A 34 10.06 -0.33 0.55
CA ILE A 34 9.94 -0.78 -0.84
C ILE A 34 10.39 0.31 -1.82
N GLU A 35 9.96 1.56 -1.62
CA GLU A 35 10.37 2.71 -2.44
C GLU A 35 11.88 2.92 -2.40
N LYS A 36 12.51 2.76 -1.23
CA LYS A 36 13.98 2.82 -1.11
C LYS A 36 14.67 1.69 -1.88
N LEU A 37 14.17 0.45 -1.81
CA LEU A 37 14.72 -0.67 -2.58
C LEU A 37 14.60 -0.44 -4.09
N LEU A 38 13.48 0.12 -4.55
CA LEU A 38 13.29 0.51 -5.95
C LEU A 38 14.32 1.57 -6.39
N GLN A 39 14.57 2.59 -5.56
CA GLN A 39 15.60 3.60 -5.84
C GLN A 39 17.00 2.99 -5.91
N GLU A 40 17.33 2.07 -4.99
CA GLU A 40 18.60 1.34 -5.03
C GLU A 40 18.73 0.50 -6.30
N LEU A 41 17.67 -0.21 -6.70
CA LEU A 41 17.64 -1.02 -7.93
C LEU A 41 17.84 -0.18 -9.19
N ASN A 42 17.27 1.03 -9.26
CA ASN A 42 17.47 1.95 -10.39
C ASN A 42 18.94 2.36 -10.59
N GLY A 43 19.76 2.31 -9.54
CA GLY A 43 21.19 2.64 -9.60
C GLY A 43 22.12 1.45 -9.87
N VAL A 44 21.59 0.22 -9.92
CA VAL A 44 22.40 -1.01 -10.04
C VAL A 44 22.34 -1.56 -11.47
N ASN A 45 23.49 -2.01 -11.98
CA ASN A 45 23.55 -2.69 -13.26
C ASN A 45 22.78 -4.04 -13.19
N PRO A 46 21.80 -4.30 -14.07
CA PRO A 46 21.04 -5.55 -14.07
C PRO A 46 21.88 -6.83 -14.19
N SER A 47 23.09 -6.75 -14.75
CA SER A 47 24.02 -7.89 -14.87
C SER A 47 24.83 -8.16 -13.60
N ASP A 48 24.76 -7.29 -12.59
CA ASP A 48 25.44 -7.49 -11.31
C ASP A 48 24.61 -8.43 -10.41
N ARG A 49 25.28 -9.35 -9.71
CA ARG A 49 24.68 -10.24 -8.71
C ARG A 49 23.95 -9.46 -7.61
N SER A 50 24.40 -8.24 -7.33
CA SER A 50 23.76 -7.36 -6.35
C SER A 50 22.35 -6.92 -6.79
N PHE A 51 22.06 -6.90 -8.10
CA PHE A 51 20.74 -6.64 -8.66
C PHE A 51 19.77 -7.77 -8.32
N GLU A 52 20.14 -9.01 -8.64
CA GLU A 52 19.32 -10.21 -8.36
C GLU A 52 18.94 -10.29 -6.87
N THR A 53 19.92 -10.05 -5.99
CA THR A 53 19.70 -10.08 -4.53
C THR A 53 18.71 -8.99 -4.07
N LYS A 54 18.84 -7.76 -4.59
CA LYS A 54 17.94 -6.66 -4.25
C LYS A 54 16.54 -6.85 -4.84
N MET A 55 16.46 -7.41 -6.05
CA MET A 55 15.21 -7.70 -6.72
C MET A 55 14.42 -8.75 -5.94
N ALA A 56 15.06 -9.85 -5.53
CA ALA A 56 14.44 -10.87 -4.70
C ALA A 56 13.91 -10.29 -3.38
N ARG A 57 14.75 -9.50 -2.69
CA ARG A 57 14.32 -8.81 -1.46
C ARG A 57 13.14 -7.88 -1.70
N MET A 58 13.13 -7.09 -2.78
CA MET A 58 12.02 -6.19 -3.08
C MET A 58 10.72 -6.97 -3.32
N MET A 59 10.78 -8.09 -4.05
CA MET A 59 9.63 -8.97 -4.24
C MET A 59 9.10 -9.49 -2.89
N ASP A 60 9.99 -9.96 -2.02
CA ASP A 60 9.61 -10.48 -0.70
C ASP A 60 8.96 -9.40 0.18
N GLU A 61 9.48 -8.18 0.18
CA GLU A 61 8.89 -7.06 0.92
C GLU A 61 7.51 -6.68 0.37
N VAL A 62 7.33 -6.66 -0.96
CA VAL A 62 6.02 -6.39 -1.59
C VAL A 62 4.99 -7.47 -1.25
N ILE A 63 5.36 -8.75 -1.33
CA ILE A 63 4.46 -9.86 -1.00
C ILE A 63 4.04 -9.77 0.47
N ARG A 64 5.00 -9.57 1.38
CA ARG A 64 4.71 -9.44 2.81
C ARG A 64 3.79 -8.25 3.11
N HIS A 65 4.00 -7.13 2.42
CA HIS A 65 3.14 -5.97 2.53
C HIS A 65 1.70 -6.31 2.12
N ILE A 66 1.50 -6.91 0.95
CA ILE A 66 0.18 -7.33 0.45
C ILE A 66 -0.50 -8.30 1.44
N GLU A 67 0.21 -9.33 1.89
CA GLU A 67 -0.33 -10.33 2.82
C GLU A 67 -0.83 -9.69 4.12
N LYS A 68 -0.09 -8.72 4.65
CA LYS A 68 -0.47 -7.96 5.84
C LYS A 68 -1.67 -7.05 5.59
N GLU A 69 -1.75 -6.39 4.44
CA GLU A 69 -2.92 -5.59 4.09
C GLU A 69 -4.19 -6.44 4.02
N GLU A 70 -4.12 -7.57 3.31
CA GLU A 70 -5.26 -8.47 3.11
C GLU A 70 -5.72 -9.13 4.43
N ALA A 71 -4.77 -9.59 5.24
CA ALA A 71 -5.06 -10.33 6.46
C ALA A 71 -5.44 -9.43 7.63
N GLU A 72 -4.80 -8.27 7.78
CA GLU A 72 -4.93 -7.43 8.98
C GLU A 72 -5.68 -6.13 8.68
N ILE A 73 -5.27 -5.37 7.66
CA ILE A 73 -5.81 -4.03 7.42
C ILE A 73 -7.24 -4.10 6.88
N PHE A 74 -7.50 -4.99 5.93
CA PHE A 74 -8.85 -5.15 5.37
C PHE A 74 -9.82 -5.75 6.39
N ASP A 75 -9.34 -6.61 7.27
CA ASP A 75 -10.14 -7.13 8.37
C ASP A 75 -10.49 -6.03 9.39
N GLU A 76 -9.52 -5.19 9.73
CA GLU A 76 -9.75 -4.04 10.59
C GLU A 76 -10.70 -3.01 9.93
N ALA A 77 -10.58 -2.80 8.62
CA ALA A 77 -11.51 -1.93 7.89
C ALA A 77 -12.96 -2.44 7.96
N ARG A 78 -13.18 -3.75 7.80
CA ARG A 78 -14.52 -4.37 7.95
C ARG A 78 -15.08 -4.24 9.37
N LYS A 79 -14.23 -4.15 10.39
CA LYS A 79 -14.64 -3.97 11.80
C LYS A 79 -14.92 -2.51 12.15
N SER A 80 -14.13 -1.59 11.58
CA SER A 80 -14.11 -0.18 11.98
C SER A 80 -14.93 0.74 11.08
N LEU A 81 -15.35 0.29 9.90
CA LEU A 81 -16.17 1.05 8.96
C LEU A 81 -17.50 0.34 8.70
N ALA A 82 -18.55 1.13 8.48
CA ALA A 82 -19.85 0.59 8.07
C ALA A 82 -19.80 0.12 6.60
N GLU A 83 -20.60 -0.90 6.27
CA GLU A 83 -20.64 -1.49 4.92
C GLU A 83 -20.84 -0.47 3.80
N TYR A 84 -21.81 0.44 3.96
CA TYR A 84 -22.06 1.50 2.96
C TYR A 84 -20.82 2.40 2.74
N ARG A 85 -20.02 2.64 3.79
CA ARG A 85 -18.80 3.44 3.67
C ARG A 85 -17.71 2.66 2.94
N LEU A 86 -17.64 1.35 3.11
CA LEU A 86 -16.71 0.49 2.35
C LEU A 86 -17.07 0.48 0.86
N GLU A 87 -18.36 0.42 0.52
CA GLU A 87 -18.83 0.53 -0.87
C GLU A 87 -18.48 1.90 -1.48
N GLU A 88 -18.72 2.99 -0.75
CA GLU A 88 -18.32 4.34 -1.17
C GLU A 88 -16.82 4.45 -1.44
N LEU A 89 -15.99 3.93 -0.52
CA LEU A 89 -14.53 3.92 -0.69
C LEU A 89 -14.12 3.14 -1.94
N GLY A 90 -14.77 2.02 -2.24
CA GLY A 90 -14.52 1.26 -3.46
C GLY A 90 -14.76 2.09 -4.73
N LEU A 91 -15.86 2.87 -4.76
CA LEU A 91 -16.16 3.78 -5.88
C LEU A 91 -15.15 4.93 -5.97
N GLU A 92 -14.79 5.56 -4.84
CA GLU A 92 -13.79 6.62 -4.77
C GLU A 92 -12.41 6.15 -5.31
N ILE A 93 -11.99 4.93 -4.91
CA ILE A 93 -10.74 4.30 -5.36
C ILE A 93 -10.77 4.03 -6.88
N GLU A 94 -11.86 3.47 -7.39
CA GLU A 94 -11.99 3.13 -8.81
C GLU A 94 -11.97 4.39 -9.70
N ASP A 95 -12.67 5.45 -9.29
CA ASP A 95 -12.66 6.72 -10.02
C ASP A 95 -11.28 7.40 -9.95
N ARG A 96 -10.62 7.37 -8.79
CA ARG A 96 -9.25 7.87 -8.65
C ARG A 96 -8.27 7.11 -9.52
N ARG A 97 -8.40 5.78 -9.59
CA ARG A 97 -7.58 4.91 -10.46
C ARG A 97 -7.75 5.28 -11.93
N LYS A 98 -8.98 5.53 -12.40
CA LYS A 98 -9.22 5.98 -13.79
C LYS A 98 -8.52 7.31 -14.08
N ILE A 99 -8.62 8.28 -13.16
CA ILE A 99 -7.95 9.58 -13.31
C ILE A 99 -6.43 9.42 -13.40
N LEU A 100 -5.83 8.67 -12.47
CA LEU A 100 -4.38 8.43 -12.49
C LEU A 100 -3.93 7.71 -13.77
N THR A 101 -4.72 6.74 -14.25
CA THR A 101 -4.44 6.04 -15.50
C THR A 101 -4.45 7.00 -16.70
N LEU A 102 -5.41 7.93 -16.76
CA LEU A 102 -5.50 8.93 -17.83
C LEU A 102 -4.36 9.95 -17.79
N LEU A 103 -3.88 10.32 -16.60
CA LEU A 103 -2.77 11.26 -16.44
C LEU A 103 -1.39 10.63 -16.75
N ALA A 104 -1.29 9.30 -16.63
CA ALA A 104 -0.06 8.56 -16.92
C ALA A 104 0.06 8.13 -18.41
N ALA A 105 -1.00 8.31 -19.20
CA ALA A 105 -1.04 8.05 -20.63
C ALA A 105 -0.57 9.27 -21.44
#